data_AF-A0A7J9MZY8-F1
#
_entry.id   AF-A0A7J9MZY8-F1
#
_cell.length_a   1.000
_cell.length_b   1.000
_cell.length_c   1.000
_cell.angle_alpha   90.00
_cell.angle_beta   90.00
_cell.angle_gamma   90.00
#
_symmetry.space_group_name_H-M   'P 1'
#
loop_
_entity.id
_entity.type
_entity.pdbx_description
1 polymer ?
#
loop_
_entity_poly.entity_id
_entity_poly.type
_entity_poly.pdbx_seq_one_letter_code
_entity_poly.pdbx_strand_id
1 'polypeptide(L)'
;MALTLRSSTSFINLEETKSFKTPDDSLATICFARMRLSSLSRFQARNSRSVSMQDQAWLSITGQKKNNSEEREKAMNESLMALKNAGSEGVMVDAWWGSVEKDVKVQLARNPDLIYSDRSGQRNPEYISLGCDSLPVIRGRTPIQVYTDYMRSFRERFRDYLGRVIVEIQVGLGPCGELRYPESNGTWKFPGIREFQRYDKLHSKQRQKQSGNMTGKGGTHDSGHYKQFPEETGFLRRDGAWNTKCGQFLLEWYSGKLPEHGDRILTAAKATFRGTETKLSGKVTGIHWHYRTRSHAAELTAGYCNIRYQDGYLPIAQMFSKHGIVFNFACMEMKDGEQPEYANCSLGGLVRQVKMATKTAQGELTVENALERYDAGGYAQVLE
;
A
#
# COMPACT_ATOMS: atom_id res chain seq x y z
N MET A 1 -4.68 25.63 2.21
CA MET A 1 -4.85 24.21 1.85
C MET A 1 -3.92 23.41 2.73
N ALA A 2 -4.45 22.36 3.34
CA ALA A 2 -3.63 21.41 4.07
C ALA A 2 -2.93 20.46 3.08
N LEU A 3 -1.73 20.03 3.41
CA LEU A 3 -0.91 19.09 2.65
C LEU A 3 -0.84 17.78 3.45
N THR A 4 -1.21 16.67 2.83
CA THR A 4 -0.96 15.33 3.35
C THR A 4 0.22 14.76 2.58
N LEU A 5 1.27 14.31 3.27
CA LEU A 5 2.43 13.75 2.57
C LEU A 5 2.43 12.22 2.68
N ARG A 6 2.48 11.55 1.54
CA ARG A 6 2.78 10.13 1.45
C ARG A 6 4.29 9.98 1.47
N SER A 7 4.83 9.44 2.55
CA SER A 7 6.21 8.96 2.53
C SER A 7 6.21 7.65 1.75
N SER A 8 6.32 7.71 0.41
CA SER A 8 6.46 6.51 -0.39
C SER A 8 7.87 5.96 -0.16
N THR A 9 7.94 4.90 0.62
CA THR A 9 9.08 3.98 0.73
C THR A 9 9.27 3.15 -0.55
N SER A 10 8.45 3.41 -1.58
CA SER A 10 8.56 2.90 -2.95
C SER A 10 9.64 3.63 -3.77
N PHE A 11 10.42 2.87 -4.55
CA PHE A 11 11.56 3.38 -5.32
C PHE A 11 11.23 3.79 -6.75
N ILE A 12 9.98 3.72 -7.21
CA ILE A 12 9.69 3.90 -8.63
C ILE A 12 10.10 5.31 -9.08
N ASN A 13 11.00 5.37 -10.06
CA ASN A 13 11.21 6.52 -10.92
C ASN A 13 11.37 6.00 -12.37
N LEU A 14 10.63 6.59 -13.31
CA LEU A 14 10.46 6.16 -14.71
C LEU A 14 11.73 6.39 -15.56
N GLU A 15 12.70 5.48 -15.52
CA GLU A 15 13.66 5.35 -16.63
C GLU A 15 13.49 4.03 -17.42
N GLU A 16 12.63 3.10 -16.98
CA GLU A 16 12.39 1.82 -17.68
C GLU A 16 11.20 1.84 -18.67
N THR A 17 10.53 2.96 -18.90
CA THR A 17 9.37 3.04 -19.82
C THR A 17 9.72 3.32 -21.28
N LYS A 18 11.00 3.29 -21.70
CA LYS A 18 11.36 3.46 -23.13
C LYS A 18 10.92 2.30 -24.04
N SER A 19 10.22 1.30 -23.53
CA SER A 19 9.75 0.16 -24.31
C SER A 19 8.32 -0.28 -23.95
N PHE A 20 7.36 0.62 -23.74
CA PHE A 20 5.95 0.18 -23.71
C PHE A 20 5.03 1.17 -24.42
N LYS A 21 4.36 0.67 -25.46
CA LYS A 21 3.19 1.32 -26.07
C LYS A 21 2.02 1.18 -25.08
N THR A 22 1.31 2.28 -24.90
CA THR A 22 0.22 2.60 -23.95
C THR A 22 -0.95 1.60 -23.85
N PRO A 23 -1.89 1.74 -22.87
CA PRO A 23 -1.98 2.77 -21.82
C PRO A 23 -2.00 2.21 -20.39
N ASP A 24 -1.12 2.75 -19.53
CA ASP A 24 -1.39 3.14 -18.14
C ASP A 24 -0.05 3.54 -17.52
N ASP A 25 0.32 4.80 -17.77
CA ASP A 25 1.48 5.43 -17.16
C ASP A 25 1.21 5.64 -15.66
N SER A 26 2.18 5.30 -14.83
CA SER A 26 2.12 5.30 -13.37
C SER A 26 2.12 6.72 -12.78
N LEU A 27 0.96 7.37 -12.79
CA LEU A 27 0.76 8.76 -12.36
C LEU A 27 0.99 8.95 -10.84
N ALA A 28 1.66 10.05 -10.48
CA ALA A 28 1.64 10.57 -9.12
C ALA A 28 0.20 10.82 -8.69
N THR A 29 -0.19 10.37 -7.51
CA THR A 29 -1.58 10.46 -7.04
C THR A 29 -1.74 11.72 -6.19
N ILE A 30 -2.50 12.71 -6.66
CA ILE A 30 -2.97 13.81 -5.80
C ILE A 30 -4.32 13.40 -5.20
N CYS A 31 -4.35 12.98 -3.94
CA CYS A 31 -5.61 12.76 -3.23
C CYS A 31 -6.11 14.05 -2.56
N PHE A 32 -7.37 14.42 -2.75
CA PHE A 32 -8.02 15.54 -2.08
C PHE A 32 -8.44 15.14 -0.68
N ALA A 33 -8.05 15.95 0.29
CA ALA A 33 -8.50 15.78 1.66
C ALA A 33 -9.87 16.45 1.84
N ARG A 34 -10.83 15.62 2.27
CA ARG A 34 -12.05 15.97 3.03
C ARG A 34 -13.18 16.66 2.26
N MET A 35 -14.33 15.98 2.19
CA MET A 35 -15.65 16.59 2.05
C MET A 35 -16.35 16.54 3.42
N ARG A 36 -16.95 17.64 3.88
CA ARG A 36 -17.74 17.66 5.14
C ARG A 36 -18.96 16.75 4.98
N LEU A 37 -18.94 15.57 5.61
CA LEU A 37 -20.16 14.83 5.94
C LEU A 37 -20.71 15.29 7.30
N SER A 38 -22.03 15.37 7.41
CA SER A 38 -22.77 15.86 8.58
C SER A 38 -22.38 15.15 9.89
N SER A 39 -22.52 15.90 11.00
CA SER A 39 -21.92 15.74 12.34
C SER A 39 -22.24 14.48 13.16
N LEU A 40 -22.62 13.35 12.55
CA LEU A 40 -23.00 12.12 13.25
C LEU A 40 -22.13 10.89 12.94
N SER A 41 -21.14 10.99 12.03
CA SER A 41 -20.31 9.84 11.63
C SER A 41 -18.81 10.14 11.63
N ARG A 42 -18.00 9.27 12.26
CA ARG A 42 -16.52 9.27 12.29
C ARG A 42 -15.89 8.79 10.96
N PHE A 43 -16.45 9.15 9.81
CA PHE A 43 -15.94 8.74 8.50
C PHE A 43 -15.46 9.95 7.69
N GLN A 44 -14.35 9.79 6.97
CA GLN A 44 -13.74 10.83 6.13
C GLN A 44 -13.38 10.27 4.75
N ALA A 45 -13.92 10.88 3.70
CA ALA A 45 -13.65 10.51 2.31
C ALA A 45 -12.56 11.41 1.68
N ARG A 46 -11.71 10.79 0.86
CA ARG A 46 -10.67 11.42 0.02
C ARG A 46 -10.86 10.98 -1.41
N ASN A 47 -10.64 11.89 -2.36
CA ASN A 47 -10.76 11.58 -3.78
C ASN A 47 -9.39 11.72 -4.45
N SER A 48 -8.88 10.71 -5.15
CA SER A 48 -7.67 10.78 -5.95
C SER A 48 -7.96 11.38 -7.31
N ARG A 49 -7.29 12.49 -7.66
CA ARG A 49 -7.00 12.80 -9.07
C ARG A 49 -5.60 12.28 -9.35
N SER A 50 -5.45 11.59 -10.47
CA SER A 50 -4.16 11.63 -11.13
C SER A 50 -3.98 13.04 -11.69
N VAL A 51 -2.93 13.71 -11.25
CA VAL A 51 -2.34 14.80 -12.04
C VAL A 51 -0.95 14.27 -12.30
N SER A 52 -0.52 14.24 -13.57
CA SER A 52 0.83 13.80 -13.92
C SER A 52 1.87 14.74 -13.30
N MET A 53 2.22 14.55 -12.02
CA MET A 53 3.37 15.20 -11.37
C MET A 53 4.67 14.42 -11.66
N GLN A 54 4.66 13.49 -12.63
CA GLN A 54 5.84 12.73 -13.05
C GLN A 54 7.01 13.62 -13.50
N ASP A 55 6.74 14.87 -13.85
CA ASP A 55 7.76 15.83 -14.26
C ASP A 55 8.25 16.77 -13.13
N GLN A 56 7.53 16.86 -11.99
CA GLN A 56 7.84 17.85 -10.95
C GLN A 56 9.10 17.52 -10.14
N ALA A 57 9.44 16.23 -10.00
CA ALA A 57 10.67 15.82 -9.31
C ALA A 57 11.86 15.62 -10.27
N TRP A 58 11.62 15.40 -11.56
CA TRP A 58 12.67 15.11 -12.55
C TRP A 58 13.42 16.35 -13.02
N LEU A 59 12.73 17.45 -13.32
CA LEU A 59 13.34 18.58 -14.03
C LEU A 59 13.97 19.65 -13.11
N SER A 60 13.74 19.59 -11.80
CA SER A 60 14.51 20.41 -10.85
C SER A 60 15.94 19.88 -10.63
N ILE A 61 16.25 18.65 -11.07
CA ILE A 61 17.55 18.02 -10.82
C ILE A 61 18.35 17.79 -12.11
N THR A 62 17.73 17.66 -13.28
CA THR A 62 18.44 17.62 -14.56
C THR A 62 18.33 18.96 -15.28
N GLY A 63 19.33 19.83 -15.09
CA GLY A 63 19.38 21.17 -15.67
C GLY A 63 19.40 21.22 -17.20
N GLN A 64 18.26 20.97 -17.84
CA GLN A 64 18.03 21.30 -19.25
C GLN A 64 16.64 21.91 -19.51
N LYS A 65 16.71 23.14 -20.02
CA LYS A 65 15.72 24.01 -20.70
C LYS A 65 14.57 24.62 -19.86
N LYS A 66 14.87 25.84 -19.41
CA LYS A 66 14.06 26.92 -18.80
C LYS A 66 12.70 27.30 -19.45
N ASN A 67 12.22 26.63 -20.51
CA ASN A 67 11.04 27.11 -21.25
C ASN A 67 9.69 26.53 -20.80
N ASN A 68 9.66 25.63 -19.81
CA ASN A 68 8.42 24.92 -19.43
C ASN A 68 8.11 25.00 -17.92
N SER A 69 8.98 25.58 -17.09
CA SER A 69 8.77 25.62 -15.63
C SER A 69 7.70 26.62 -15.22
N GLU A 70 7.68 27.80 -15.84
CA GLU A 70 6.72 28.86 -15.52
C GLU A 70 5.29 28.48 -15.94
N GLU A 71 5.12 27.86 -17.12
CA GLU A 71 3.81 27.36 -17.58
C GLU A 71 3.27 26.26 -16.65
N ARG A 72 4.14 25.38 -16.14
CA ARG A 72 3.76 24.32 -15.20
C ARG A 72 3.40 24.84 -13.82
N GLU A 73 4.16 25.80 -13.31
CA GLU A 73 3.85 26.47 -12.05
C GLU A 73 2.49 27.20 -12.15
N LYS A 74 2.26 27.88 -13.27
CA LYS A 74 0.97 28.51 -13.56
C LYS A 74 -0.17 27.49 -13.61
N ALA A 75 -0.02 26.39 -14.35
CA ALA A 75 -1.04 25.34 -14.43
C ALA A 75 -1.33 24.69 -13.06
N MET A 76 -0.30 24.49 -12.24
CA MET A 76 -0.46 23.98 -10.87
C MET A 76 -1.22 24.98 -9.99
N ASN A 77 -0.85 26.26 -10.04
CA ASN A 77 -1.53 27.31 -9.28
C ASN A 77 -3.01 27.44 -9.68
N GLU A 78 -3.31 27.41 -10.98
CA GLU A 78 -4.69 27.43 -11.49
C GLU A 78 -5.48 26.20 -11.00
N SER A 79 -4.86 25.02 -11.03
CA SER A 79 -5.49 23.78 -10.54
C SER A 79 -5.78 23.84 -9.03
N LEU A 80 -4.83 24.31 -8.23
CA LEU A 80 -5.00 24.48 -6.78
C LEU A 80 -6.06 25.54 -6.44
N MET A 81 -6.13 26.63 -7.21
CA MET A 81 -7.18 27.63 -7.06
C MET A 81 -8.56 27.06 -7.41
N ALA A 82 -8.68 26.28 -8.49
CA ALA A 82 -9.93 25.63 -8.86
C ALA A 82 -10.41 24.66 -7.75
N LEU A 83 -9.49 23.88 -7.17
CA LEU A 83 -9.78 23.00 -6.04
C LEU A 83 -10.21 23.76 -4.79
N LYS A 84 -9.52 24.86 -4.47
CA LYS A 84 -9.88 25.74 -3.35
C LYS A 84 -11.28 26.32 -3.55
N ASN A 85 -11.60 26.77 -4.77
CA ASN A 85 -12.92 27.31 -5.12
C ASN A 85 -14.02 26.25 -5.10
N ALA A 86 -13.68 24.99 -5.39
CA ALA A 86 -14.59 23.85 -5.23
C ALA A 86 -14.78 23.40 -3.77
N GLY A 87 -14.09 24.03 -2.81
CA GLY A 87 -14.23 23.75 -1.38
C GLY A 87 -13.32 22.63 -0.86
N SER A 88 -12.33 22.16 -1.62
CA SER A 88 -11.36 21.17 -1.15
C SER A 88 -10.52 21.72 0.02
N GLU A 89 -10.41 20.96 1.11
CA GLU A 89 -9.67 21.42 2.29
C GLU A 89 -8.15 21.30 2.12
N GLY A 90 -7.71 20.33 1.32
CA GLY A 90 -6.30 20.05 1.11
C GLY A 90 -6.00 19.11 -0.05
N VAL A 91 -4.71 18.86 -0.23
CA VAL A 91 -4.15 17.97 -1.24
C VAL A 91 -3.18 17.00 -0.58
N MET A 92 -3.02 15.82 -1.18
CA MET A 92 -2.08 14.80 -0.79
C MET A 92 -0.99 14.68 -1.86
N VAL A 93 0.26 14.56 -1.45
CA VAL A 93 1.41 14.50 -2.38
C VAL A 93 2.39 13.43 -1.90
N ASP A 94 3.01 12.72 -2.84
CA ASP A 94 4.07 11.77 -2.56
C ASP A 94 5.43 12.46 -2.34
N ALA A 95 6.03 12.21 -1.17
CA ALA A 95 7.42 12.48 -0.85
C ALA A 95 8.25 11.23 -1.21
N TRP A 96 8.73 11.18 -2.46
CA TRP A 96 9.45 10.04 -3.00
C TRP A 96 10.84 9.88 -2.39
N TRP A 97 11.05 8.80 -1.63
CA TRP A 97 12.36 8.50 -1.03
C TRP A 97 13.47 8.40 -2.07
N GLY A 98 13.20 7.69 -3.19
CA GLY A 98 14.16 7.51 -4.27
C GLY A 98 14.61 8.78 -5.00
N SER A 99 13.89 9.90 -4.82
CA SER A 99 14.28 11.22 -5.34
C SER A 99 15.24 11.95 -4.40
N VAL A 100 15.17 11.67 -3.10
CA VAL A 100 15.98 12.31 -2.06
C VAL A 100 17.27 11.51 -1.81
N GLU A 101 17.18 10.18 -1.71
CA GLU A 101 18.33 9.30 -1.47
C GLU A 101 18.59 8.37 -2.66
N LYS A 102 19.10 8.94 -3.75
CA LYS A 102 19.32 8.23 -5.04
C LYS A 102 20.19 6.97 -4.91
N ASP A 103 21.14 6.97 -3.98
CA ASP A 103 22.09 5.88 -3.75
C ASP A 103 21.44 4.57 -3.31
N VAL A 104 20.24 4.61 -2.75
CA VAL A 104 19.56 3.40 -2.25
C VAL A 104 19.14 2.50 -3.41
N LYS A 105 18.69 3.10 -4.53
CA LYS A 105 18.34 2.35 -5.74
C LYS A 105 19.52 1.55 -6.28
N VAL A 106 20.70 2.17 -6.31
CA VAL A 106 21.94 1.54 -6.75
C VAL A 106 22.30 0.36 -5.83
N GLN A 107 22.04 0.46 -4.53
CA GLN A 107 22.29 -0.63 -3.59
C GLN A 107 21.32 -1.80 -3.79
N LEU A 108 20.03 -1.53 -3.98
CA LEU A 108 19.05 -2.59 -4.23
C LEU A 108 19.32 -3.33 -5.55
N ALA A 109 19.72 -2.60 -6.59
CA ALA A 109 20.14 -3.22 -7.86
C ALA A 109 21.36 -4.14 -7.70
N ARG A 110 22.27 -3.83 -6.77
CA ARG A 110 23.48 -4.64 -6.51
C ARG A 110 23.26 -5.82 -5.58
N ASN A 111 22.16 -5.82 -4.80
CA ASN A 111 21.86 -6.89 -3.86
C ASN A 111 20.39 -7.35 -4.00
N PRO A 112 20.12 -8.31 -4.91
CA PRO A 112 18.76 -8.77 -5.18
C PRO A 112 18.13 -9.55 -4.01
N ASP A 113 18.90 -9.94 -2.99
CA ASP A 113 18.35 -10.57 -1.78
C ASP A 113 17.57 -9.58 -0.89
N LEU A 114 17.61 -8.27 -1.19
CA LEU A 114 16.93 -7.22 -0.43
C LEU A 114 15.51 -6.93 -0.90
N ILE A 115 15.11 -7.50 -2.03
CA ILE A 115 13.84 -7.23 -2.70
C ILE A 115 12.96 -8.48 -2.72
N TYR A 116 11.65 -8.27 -2.66
CA TYR A 116 10.68 -9.36 -2.66
C TYR A 116 10.84 -10.25 -3.89
N SER A 117 10.52 -11.54 -3.72
CA SER A 117 10.64 -12.53 -4.79
C SER A 117 9.49 -13.51 -4.77
N ASP A 118 9.03 -13.84 -5.97
CA ASP A 118 8.09 -14.92 -6.22
C ASP A 118 8.79 -16.28 -6.35
N ARG A 119 8.02 -17.35 -6.56
CA ARG A 119 8.56 -18.71 -6.61
C ARG A 119 9.52 -18.91 -7.79
N SER A 120 9.28 -18.20 -8.89
CA SER A 120 10.10 -18.26 -10.10
C SER A 120 11.37 -17.44 -9.98
N GLY A 121 11.56 -16.74 -8.85
CA GLY A 121 12.71 -15.90 -8.58
C GLY A 121 12.61 -14.51 -9.21
N GLN A 122 11.46 -14.15 -9.79
CA GLN A 122 11.23 -12.79 -10.28
C GLN A 122 11.21 -11.84 -9.11
N ARG A 123 11.80 -10.67 -9.30
CA ARG A 123 12.03 -9.69 -8.24
C ARG A 123 11.16 -8.46 -8.47
N ASN A 124 10.59 -7.94 -7.40
CA ASN A 124 9.92 -6.64 -7.43
C ASN A 124 10.82 -5.60 -6.73
N PRO A 125 11.43 -4.65 -7.47
CA PRO A 125 12.33 -3.63 -6.92
C PRO A 125 11.60 -2.42 -6.31
N GLU A 126 10.27 -2.41 -6.30
CA GLU A 126 9.46 -1.31 -5.79
C GLU A 126 9.71 -1.07 -4.31
N TYR A 127 9.97 -2.11 -3.51
CA TYR A 127 10.07 -2.01 -2.06
C TYR A 127 11.09 -3.00 -1.46
N ILE A 128 11.68 -2.65 -0.32
CA ILE A 128 12.62 -3.53 0.40
C ILE A 128 11.83 -4.64 1.11
N SER A 129 12.22 -5.88 0.90
CA SER A 129 11.59 -7.03 1.56
C SER A 129 11.59 -6.87 3.09
N LEU A 130 10.44 -7.06 3.75
CA LEU A 130 10.33 -6.94 5.21
C LEU A 130 11.21 -7.94 5.97
N GLY A 131 11.70 -8.98 5.28
CA GLY A 131 12.68 -9.93 5.83
C GLY A 131 14.01 -9.26 6.18
N CYS A 132 14.24 -8.05 5.67
CA CYS A 132 15.43 -7.24 5.91
C CYS A 132 15.30 -6.28 7.10
N ASP A 133 14.10 -6.05 7.66
CA ASP A 133 13.81 -4.95 8.60
C ASP A 133 14.82 -4.78 9.74
N SER A 134 15.33 -5.88 10.28
CA SER A 134 16.22 -5.91 11.44
C SER A 134 17.68 -6.20 11.09
N LEU A 135 18.03 -6.25 9.81
CA LEU A 135 19.37 -6.60 9.34
C LEU A 135 20.09 -5.37 8.78
N PRO A 136 21.36 -5.12 9.13
CA PRO A 136 22.11 -3.92 8.72
C PRO A 136 22.61 -4.01 7.26
N VAL A 137 21.67 -4.13 6.32
CA VAL A 137 21.94 -4.45 4.90
C VAL A 137 22.09 -3.24 3.98
N ILE A 138 21.88 -2.02 4.50
CA ILE A 138 21.96 -0.76 3.74
C ILE A 138 23.08 0.10 4.33
N ARG A 139 24.31 -0.05 3.82
CA ARG A 139 25.52 0.62 4.35
C ARG A 139 25.68 0.50 5.88
N GLY A 140 25.44 -0.70 6.41
CA GLY A 140 25.52 -0.95 7.86
C GLY A 140 24.30 -0.50 8.68
N ARG A 141 23.27 0.07 8.05
CA ARG A 141 21.98 0.41 8.67
C ARG A 141 20.90 -0.60 8.30
N THR A 142 19.91 -0.76 9.17
CA THR A 142 18.70 -1.54 8.88
C THR A 142 17.70 -0.74 8.05
N PRO A 143 16.79 -1.36 7.29
CA PRO A 143 15.72 -0.65 6.61
C PRO A 143 14.92 0.26 7.55
N ILE A 144 14.59 -0.21 8.76
CA ILE A 144 13.88 0.60 9.77
C ILE A 144 14.69 1.85 10.15
N GLN A 145 16.00 1.76 10.33
CA GLN A 145 16.85 2.92 10.59
C GLN A 145 16.83 3.90 9.43
N VAL A 146 16.92 3.41 8.19
CA VAL A 146 16.92 4.26 7.00
C VAL A 146 15.57 4.97 6.82
N TYR A 147 14.45 4.29 7.02
CA TYR A 147 13.12 4.93 7.05
C TYR A 147 13.02 5.99 8.14
N THR A 148 13.56 5.69 9.32
CA THR A 148 13.57 6.63 10.46
C THR A 148 14.38 7.88 10.14
N ASP A 149 15.56 7.73 9.54
CA ASP A 149 16.42 8.84 9.16
C ASP A 149 15.76 9.72 8.09
N TYR A 150 15.09 9.11 7.11
CA TYR A 150 14.30 9.83 6.11
C TYR A 150 13.17 10.65 6.76
N MET A 151 12.37 10.04 7.63
CA MET A 151 11.30 10.73 8.36
C MET A 151 11.84 11.84 9.26
N ARG A 152 13.01 11.65 9.90
CA ARG A 152 13.64 12.66 10.75
C ARG A 152 14.10 13.86 9.93
N SER A 153 14.78 13.62 8.81
CA SER A 153 15.20 14.67 7.88
C SER A 153 14.00 15.44 7.34
N PHE A 154 12.93 14.73 6.98
CA PHE A 154 11.66 15.33 6.56
C PHE A 154 11.08 16.25 7.66
N ARG A 155 11.00 15.75 8.90
CA ARG A 155 10.53 16.53 10.06
C ARG A 155 11.34 17.81 10.25
N GLU A 156 12.67 17.72 10.23
CA GLU A 156 13.55 18.86 10.44
C GLU A 156 13.42 19.90 9.34
N ARG A 157 13.36 19.45 8.08
CA ARG A 157 13.27 20.32 6.90
C ARG A 157 11.94 21.07 6.83
N PHE A 158 10.84 20.43 7.23
CA PHE A 158 9.49 20.99 7.12
C PHE A 158 8.88 21.39 8.48
N ARG A 159 9.71 21.52 9.52
CA ARG A 159 9.26 21.74 10.91
C ARG A 159 8.23 22.88 11.05
N ASP A 160 8.41 23.97 10.32
CA ASP A 160 7.58 25.18 10.41
C ASP A 160 6.20 25.01 9.72
N TYR A 161 6.06 23.95 8.91
CA TYR A 161 4.84 23.59 8.19
C TYR A 161 4.04 22.50 8.90
N LEU A 162 4.66 21.68 9.77
CA LEU A 162 4.02 20.58 10.49
C LEU A 162 2.96 21.10 11.46
N GLY A 163 1.76 20.49 11.43
CA GLY A 163 0.61 20.88 12.24
C GLY A 163 -0.20 22.04 11.66
N ARG A 164 0.32 22.76 10.66
CA ARG A 164 -0.32 23.94 10.07
C ARG A 164 -0.67 23.73 8.60
N VAL A 165 0.37 23.60 7.78
CA VAL A 165 0.22 23.30 6.35
C VAL A 165 0.22 21.80 6.17
N ILE A 166 1.20 21.10 6.72
CA ILE A 166 1.23 19.64 6.72
C ILE A 166 0.44 19.16 7.92
N VAL A 167 -0.78 18.67 7.70
CA VAL A 167 -1.68 18.24 8.79
C VAL A 167 -1.65 16.73 9.00
N GLU A 168 -1.16 15.99 8.02
CA GLU A 168 -1.11 14.53 8.07
C GLU A 168 0.09 13.97 7.31
N ILE A 169 0.65 12.89 7.86
CA ILE A 169 1.72 12.11 7.27
C ILE A 169 1.23 10.67 7.11
N GLN A 170 1.07 10.24 5.86
CA GLN A 170 0.80 8.85 5.55
C GLN A 170 2.12 8.10 5.40
N VAL A 171 2.37 7.17 6.30
CA VAL A 171 3.59 6.37 6.34
C VAL A 171 3.43 5.21 5.36
N GLY A 172 4.31 5.12 4.35
CA GLY A 172 4.32 4.01 3.40
C GLY A 172 4.84 2.73 4.05
N LEU A 173 4.08 1.64 3.90
CA LEU A 173 4.33 0.35 4.57
C LEU A 173 4.64 -0.80 3.61
N GLY A 174 4.83 -0.49 2.33
CA GLY A 174 4.99 -1.48 1.28
C GLY A 174 4.85 -0.90 -0.13
N PRO A 175 4.65 -1.76 -1.15
CA PRO A 175 4.40 -1.32 -2.52
C PRO A 175 3.18 -0.39 -2.58
N CYS A 176 3.26 0.65 -3.41
CA CYS A 176 2.27 1.73 -3.50
C CYS A 176 2.00 2.45 -2.16
N GLY A 177 2.91 2.32 -1.18
CA GLY A 177 2.73 2.82 0.19
C GLY A 177 1.77 1.98 1.05
N GLU A 178 1.28 0.85 0.54
CA GLU A 178 0.26 0.02 1.19
C GLU A 178 0.90 -1.09 2.03
N LEU A 179 0.29 -1.42 3.18
CA LEU A 179 0.69 -2.58 3.96
C LEU A 179 0.21 -3.86 3.27
N ARG A 180 1.00 -4.36 2.33
CA ARG A 180 0.76 -5.61 1.59
C ARG A 180 2.05 -6.15 0.99
N TYR A 181 1.99 -7.38 0.48
CA TYR A 181 3.02 -7.90 -0.41
C TYR A 181 2.86 -7.40 -1.86
N PRO A 182 3.97 -7.29 -2.62
CA PRO A 182 3.92 -6.80 -4.00
C PRO A 182 3.35 -7.81 -4.99
N GLU A 183 3.13 -7.34 -6.22
CA GLU A 183 2.88 -8.19 -7.38
C GLU A 183 4.04 -8.08 -8.37
N SER A 184 4.29 -9.09 -9.21
CA SER A 184 5.31 -8.96 -10.26
C SER A 184 4.79 -8.07 -11.39
N ASN A 185 5.58 -7.06 -11.78
CA ASN A 185 5.23 -6.09 -12.80
C ASN A 185 4.78 -6.77 -14.10
N GLY A 186 3.62 -6.37 -14.61
CA GLY A 186 3.06 -6.84 -15.89
C GLY A 186 2.66 -8.32 -15.95
N THR A 187 2.83 -9.09 -14.87
CA THR A 187 2.55 -10.53 -14.86
C THR A 187 1.12 -10.84 -14.42
N TRP A 188 0.51 -9.94 -13.65
CA TRP A 188 -0.85 -10.09 -13.15
C TRP A 188 -1.90 -9.50 -14.10
N LYS A 189 -3.11 -10.05 -14.07
CA LYS A 189 -4.29 -9.50 -14.71
C LYS A 189 -5.50 -9.76 -13.82
N PHE A 190 -6.33 -8.75 -13.61
CA PHE A 190 -7.59 -8.92 -12.89
C PHE A 190 -8.48 -9.99 -13.55
N PRO A 191 -9.09 -10.91 -12.79
CA PRO A 191 -9.12 -11.02 -11.33
C PRO A 191 -8.19 -12.13 -10.80
N GLY A 192 -7.00 -12.37 -11.37
CA GLY A 192 -6.14 -13.48 -10.96
C GLY A 192 -5.73 -13.47 -9.48
N ILE A 193 -5.37 -14.64 -8.95
CA ILE A 193 -5.06 -14.84 -7.52
C ILE A 193 -3.73 -14.22 -7.03
N ARG A 194 -2.91 -13.64 -7.91
CA ARG A 194 -1.52 -13.18 -7.60
C ARG A 194 -0.63 -14.36 -7.16
N GLU A 195 0.48 -14.07 -6.47
CA GLU A 195 1.42 -15.10 -6.00
C GLU A 195 2.10 -14.65 -4.69
N PHE A 196 2.39 -15.61 -3.80
CA PHE A 196 3.10 -15.36 -2.55
C PHE A 196 4.52 -14.80 -2.78
N GLN A 197 4.85 -13.70 -2.12
CA GLN A 197 6.15 -13.00 -2.25
C GLN A 197 7.12 -13.37 -1.11
N ARG A 198 7.32 -14.66 -0.87
CA ARG A 198 8.03 -15.20 0.31
C ARG A 198 9.31 -15.98 -0.03
N TYR A 199 9.83 -15.80 -1.23
CA TYR A 199 10.89 -16.63 -1.79
C TYR A 199 12.26 -15.96 -1.81
N ASP A 200 12.37 -14.70 -1.36
CA ASP A 200 13.66 -14.11 -1.09
C ASP A 200 14.39 -14.92 0.00
N LYS A 201 15.73 -14.85 -0.04
CA LYS A 201 16.61 -15.68 0.77
C LYS A 201 16.39 -15.49 2.27
N LEU A 202 16.08 -14.27 2.70
CA LEU A 202 15.94 -13.93 4.11
C LEU A 202 14.59 -14.42 4.65
N HIS A 203 13.49 -14.15 3.95
CA HIS A 203 12.17 -14.69 4.29
C HIS A 203 12.16 -16.22 4.32
N SER A 204 12.81 -16.86 3.34
CA SER A 204 12.88 -18.31 3.28
C SER A 204 13.60 -18.88 4.50
N LYS A 205 14.72 -18.28 4.92
CA LYS A 205 15.45 -18.67 6.14
C LYS A 205 14.64 -18.44 7.40
N GLN A 206 13.94 -17.30 7.52
CA GLN A 206 13.08 -17.01 8.68
C GLN A 206 11.96 -18.03 8.81
N ARG A 207 11.29 -18.35 7.70
CA ARG A 207 10.23 -19.37 7.66
C ARG A 207 10.77 -20.74 8.09
N GLN A 208 11.88 -21.19 7.51
CA GLN A 208 12.49 -22.49 7.82
C GLN A 208 12.81 -22.63 9.32
N LYS A 209 13.32 -21.56 9.94
CA LYS A 209 13.59 -21.55 11.39
C LYS A 209 12.32 -21.67 12.23
N GLN A 210 11.21 -21.06 11.80
CA GLN A 210 9.96 -21.01 12.55
C GLN A 210 9.01 -22.18 12.25
N SER A 211 9.19 -22.86 11.11
CA SER A 211 8.31 -23.94 10.67
C SER A 211 8.63 -25.31 11.26
N GLY A 212 9.83 -25.50 11.81
CA GLY A 212 10.32 -26.83 12.20
C GLY A 212 10.13 -27.86 11.07
N ASN A 213 9.53 -29.02 11.40
CA ASN A 213 9.27 -30.13 10.46
C ASN A 213 8.00 -29.97 9.59
N MET A 214 7.25 -28.87 9.69
CA MET A 214 5.96 -28.72 8.99
C MET A 214 6.07 -28.44 7.48
N THR A 215 7.28 -28.21 6.96
CA THR A 215 7.54 -27.76 5.58
C THR A 215 7.53 -28.86 4.53
N GLY A 216 7.62 -30.14 4.93
CA GLY A 216 7.88 -31.25 4.00
C GLY A 216 6.67 -32.05 3.51
N LYS A 217 5.45 -31.84 4.02
CA LYS A 217 4.31 -32.77 3.80
C LYS A 217 3.01 -32.16 3.24
N GLY A 218 2.97 -30.86 2.91
CA GLY A 218 1.70 -30.11 2.97
C GLY A 218 1.24 -29.33 1.74
N GLY A 219 1.46 -29.75 0.50
CA GLY A 219 0.75 -29.20 -0.68
C GLY A 219 0.94 -27.69 -0.99
N THR A 220 1.79 -26.97 -0.24
CA THR A 220 2.00 -25.51 -0.41
C THR A 220 2.73 -25.15 -1.71
N HIS A 221 3.22 -26.16 -2.44
CA HIS A 221 3.88 -25.99 -3.73
C HIS A 221 2.90 -25.68 -4.87
N ASP A 222 1.61 -25.99 -4.73
CA ASP A 222 0.62 -25.70 -5.76
C ASP A 222 -0.26 -24.49 -5.37
N SER A 223 0.41 -23.38 -5.03
CA SER A 223 -0.24 -22.09 -4.71
C SER A 223 -0.71 -21.30 -5.93
N GLY A 224 -0.58 -21.90 -7.12
CA GLY A 224 -0.86 -21.26 -8.39
C GLY A 224 0.11 -20.15 -8.79
N HIS A 225 -0.26 -19.43 -9.84
CA HIS A 225 0.45 -18.27 -10.38
C HIS A 225 -0.49 -17.09 -10.65
N TYR A 226 0.08 -15.92 -10.94
CA TYR A 226 -0.61 -14.62 -10.93
C TYR A 226 -2.01 -14.55 -11.58
N LYS A 227 -2.24 -15.25 -12.69
CA LYS A 227 -3.45 -15.14 -13.53
C LYS A 227 -4.50 -16.21 -13.26
N GLN A 228 -4.18 -17.22 -12.44
CA GLN A 228 -5.09 -18.33 -12.18
C GLN A 228 -6.27 -17.91 -11.30
N PHE A 229 -7.30 -18.73 -11.33
CA PHE A 229 -8.41 -18.73 -10.40
C PHE A 229 -8.13 -19.70 -9.24
N PRO A 230 -8.77 -19.53 -8.08
CA PRO A 230 -8.51 -20.37 -6.91
C PRO A 230 -8.73 -21.86 -7.20
N GLU A 231 -9.79 -22.19 -7.94
CA GLU A 231 -10.18 -23.58 -8.26
C GLU A 231 -9.18 -24.31 -9.19
N GLU A 232 -8.28 -23.56 -9.86
CA GLU A 232 -7.23 -24.13 -10.71
C GLU A 232 -5.97 -24.53 -9.91
N THR A 233 -5.99 -24.38 -8.58
CA THR A 233 -4.83 -24.61 -7.72
C THR A 233 -5.11 -25.68 -6.66
N GLY A 234 -4.11 -26.51 -6.35
CA GLY A 234 -4.19 -27.47 -5.25
C GLY A 234 -4.23 -26.78 -3.87
N PHE A 235 -3.60 -25.61 -3.73
CA PHE A 235 -3.54 -24.91 -2.45
C PHE A 235 -4.75 -24.03 -2.18
N LEU A 236 -5.23 -23.19 -3.12
CA LEU A 236 -6.22 -22.13 -2.89
C LEU A 236 -7.66 -22.48 -3.31
N ARG A 237 -7.91 -23.64 -3.94
CA ARG A 237 -9.27 -24.10 -4.27
C ARG A 237 -10.15 -24.26 -3.04
N ARG A 238 -11.46 -24.39 -3.23
CA ARG A 238 -12.47 -24.46 -2.14
C ARG A 238 -12.08 -25.32 -0.93
N ASP A 239 -11.59 -26.53 -1.16
CA ASP A 239 -11.13 -27.48 -0.12
C ASP A 239 -9.64 -27.82 -0.30
N GLY A 240 -8.86 -26.80 -0.67
CA GLY A 240 -7.43 -26.89 -0.95
C GLY A 240 -6.55 -26.97 0.29
N ALA A 241 -5.24 -27.10 0.05
CA ALA A 241 -4.26 -27.26 1.13
C ALA A 241 -4.16 -26.04 2.08
N TRP A 242 -4.71 -24.87 1.71
CA TRP A 242 -4.84 -23.69 2.57
C TRP A 242 -5.55 -23.99 3.91
N ASN A 243 -6.49 -24.95 3.92
CA ASN A 243 -7.27 -25.33 5.10
C ASN A 243 -6.66 -26.52 5.88
N THR A 244 -5.43 -26.94 5.55
CA THR A 244 -4.70 -27.96 6.33
C THR A 244 -3.89 -27.31 7.45
N LYS A 245 -3.43 -28.08 8.44
CA LYS A 245 -2.54 -27.56 9.50
C LYS A 245 -1.28 -26.87 8.93
N CYS A 246 -0.67 -27.45 7.89
CA CYS A 246 0.47 -26.86 7.20
C CYS A 246 0.10 -25.57 6.45
N GLY A 247 -1.08 -25.54 5.82
CA GLY A 247 -1.60 -24.35 5.13
C GLY A 247 -1.88 -23.21 6.10
N GLN A 248 -2.58 -23.48 7.20
CA GLN A 248 -2.87 -22.51 8.25
C GLN A 248 -1.58 -21.94 8.86
N PHE A 249 -0.59 -22.79 9.18
CA PHE A 249 0.73 -22.32 9.62
C PHE A 249 1.36 -21.36 8.60
N LEU A 250 1.34 -21.69 7.31
CA LEU A 250 1.91 -20.82 6.28
C LEU A 250 1.18 -19.48 6.23
N LEU A 251 -0.15 -19.48 6.26
CA LEU A 251 -0.97 -18.27 6.18
C LEU A 251 -0.82 -17.40 7.43
N GLU A 252 -0.83 -17.99 8.62
CA GLU A 252 -0.58 -17.29 9.88
C GLU A 252 0.82 -16.68 9.90
N TRP A 253 1.85 -17.44 9.51
CA TRP A 253 3.21 -16.94 9.42
C TRP A 253 3.32 -15.79 8.42
N TYR A 254 2.80 -15.98 7.21
CA TYR A 254 2.93 -15.00 6.13
C TYR A 254 2.17 -13.71 6.44
N SER A 255 0.91 -13.83 6.88
CA SER A 255 0.10 -12.67 7.24
C SER A 255 0.59 -11.97 8.49
N GLY A 256 1.07 -12.71 9.50
CA GLY A 256 1.60 -12.14 10.74
C GLY A 256 2.83 -11.25 10.55
N LYS A 257 3.61 -11.50 9.49
CA LYS A 257 4.79 -10.68 9.17
C LYS A 257 4.44 -9.24 8.77
N LEU A 258 3.26 -9.01 8.18
CA LEU A 258 2.84 -7.66 7.79
C LEU A 258 2.54 -6.76 9.00
N PRO A 259 1.68 -7.12 9.97
CA PRO A 259 1.52 -6.34 11.20
C PRO A 259 2.82 -6.16 11.97
N GLU A 260 3.70 -7.16 12.03
CA GLU A 260 5.03 -7.02 12.65
C GLU A 260 5.89 -5.95 11.95
N HIS A 261 5.89 -5.93 10.61
CA HIS A 261 6.56 -4.91 9.81
C HIS A 261 5.98 -3.52 10.06
N GLY A 262 4.66 -3.40 9.99
CA GLY A 262 3.95 -2.16 10.27
C GLY A 262 4.21 -1.63 11.69
N ASP A 263 4.20 -2.51 12.70
CA ASP A 263 4.44 -2.13 14.11
C ASP A 263 5.83 -1.49 14.28
N ARG A 264 6.87 -2.04 13.64
CA ARG A 264 8.24 -1.47 13.68
C ARG A 264 8.31 -0.10 13.03
N ILE A 265 7.77 0.06 11.83
CA ILE A 265 7.80 1.33 11.10
C ILE A 265 6.97 2.40 11.82
N LEU A 266 5.76 2.05 12.24
CA LEU A 266 4.84 3.00 12.89
C LEU A 266 5.32 3.40 14.29
N THR A 267 6.01 2.51 15.01
CA THR A 267 6.73 2.88 16.23
C THR A 267 7.76 3.97 15.96
N ALA A 268 8.58 3.80 14.91
CA ALA A 268 9.59 4.79 14.52
C ALA A 268 8.95 6.10 14.04
N ALA A 269 7.89 6.04 13.23
CA ALA A 269 7.17 7.23 12.76
C ALA A 269 6.56 8.01 13.92
N LYS A 270 5.88 7.33 14.86
CA LYS A 270 5.31 7.92 16.07
C LYS A 270 6.36 8.58 16.93
N ALA A 271 7.54 7.97 17.08
CA ALA A 271 8.64 8.56 17.81
C ALA A 271 9.17 9.83 17.11
N THR A 272 9.36 9.76 15.79
CA THR A 272 9.88 10.88 14.99
C THR A 272 8.95 12.09 14.99
N PHE A 273 7.65 11.91 14.77
CA PHE A 273 6.68 12.99 14.67
C PHE A 273 6.01 13.36 16.01
N ARG A 274 6.49 12.81 17.13
CA ARG A 274 6.02 13.17 18.46
C ARG A 274 6.17 14.68 18.70
N GLY A 275 5.13 15.29 19.28
CA GLY A 275 5.09 16.72 19.58
C GLY A 275 4.82 17.60 18.35
N THR A 276 4.57 17.01 17.18
CA THR A 276 3.96 17.72 16.06
C THR A 276 2.44 17.58 16.16
N GLU A 277 1.68 18.59 15.77
CA GLU A 277 0.20 18.48 15.68
C GLU A 277 -0.26 17.70 14.43
N THR A 278 0.64 16.89 13.83
CA THR A 278 0.31 16.10 12.64
C THR A 278 -0.35 14.79 12.98
N LYS A 279 -1.37 14.42 12.20
CA LYS A 279 -1.93 13.07 12.22
C LYS A 279 -0.99 12.11 11.48
N LEU A 280 -0.94 10.87 11.94
CA LEU A 280 -0.27 9.79 11.21
C LEU A 280 -1.33 8.84 10.64
N SER A 281 -1.15 8.43 9.40
CA SER A 281 -2.00 7.42 8.75
C SER A 281 -1.16 6.35 8.06
N GLY A 282 -1.79 5.21 7.76
CA GLY A 282 -1.21 4.15 6.94
C GLY A 282 -2.26 3.59 6.00
N LYS A 283 -1.84 3.06 4.86
CA LYS A 283 -2.76 2.59 3.81
C LYS A 283 -2.86 1.07 3.80
N VAL A 284 -4.09 0.55 3.70
CA VAL A 284 -4.41 -0.86 3.52
C VAL A 284 -5.23 -1.00 2.24
N THR A 285 -4.89 -2.00 1.42
CA THR A 285 -5.48 -2.15 0.09
C THR A 285 -6.82 -2.89 0.13
N GLY A 286 -7.74 -2.53 -0.76
CA GLY A 286 -9.03 -3.20 -0.91
C GLY A 286 -8.97 -4.32 -1.94
N ILE A 287 -8.80 -5.57 -1.52
CA ILE A 287 -8.78 -6.72 -2.42
C ILE A 287 -10.16 -7.36 -2.45
N HIS A 288 -10.96 -6.89 -3.40
CA HIS A 288 -12.37 -7.28 -3.46
C HIS A 288 -12.65 -8.52 -4.29
N TRP A 289 -11.76 -8.93 -5.21
CA TRP A 289 -11.95 -10.12 -6.03
C TRP A 289 -11.60 -11.39 -5.27
N HIS A 290 -12.27 -12.48 -5.63
CA HIS A 290 -12.28 -13.74 -4.90
C HIS A 290 -12.75 -13.66 -3.44
N TYR A 291 -13.25 -12.52 -2.97
CA TYR A 291 -13.78 -12.37 -1.61
C TYR A 291 -14.95 -13.33 -1.32
N ARG A 292 -15.74 -13.70 -2.33
CA ARG A 292 -16.84 -14.66 -2.17
C ARG A 292 -16.40 -16.13 -2.19
N THR A 293 -15.13 -16.42 -2.49
CA THR A 293 -14.62 -17.80 -2.46
C THR A 293 -14.23 -18.19 -1.03
N ARG A 294 -14.18 -19.49 -0.72
CA ARG A 294 -13.85 -19.93 0.66
C ARG A 294 -12.43 -19.54 1.08
N SER A 295 -11.50 -19.50 0.15
CA SER A 295 -10.10 -19.23 0.43
C SER A 295 -9.77 -17.75 0.44
N HIS A 296 -10.61 -16.87 -0.11
CA HIS A 296 -10.27 -15.45 -0.27
C HIS A 296 -8.88 -15.28 -0.93
N ALA A 297 -8.61 -16.08 -1.96
CA ALA A 297 -7.27 -16.35 -2.46
C ALA A 297 -6.39 -15.11 -2.71
N ALA A 298 -6.96 -14.03 -3.23
CA ALA A 298 -6.24 -12.80 -3.52
C ALA A 298 -5.86 -12.02 -2.25
N GLU A 299 -6.69 -12.07 -1.21
CA GLU A 299 -6.37 -11.50 0.11
C GLU A 299 -5.21 -12.30 0.73
N LEU A 300 -5.23 -13.64 0.64
CA LEU A 300 -4.18 -14.50 1.19
C LEU A 300 -2.80 -14.22 0.56
N THR A 301 -2.73 -14.11 -0.76
CA THR A 301 -1.47 -13.86 -1.48
C THR A 301 -0.95 -12.44 -1.26
N ALA A 302 -1.82 -11.47 -0.99
CA ALA A 302 -1.43 -10.12 -0.58
C ALA A 302 -1.00 -10.02 0.90
N GLY A 303 -1.24 -11.08 1.69
CA GLY A 303 -0.85 -11.21 3.08
C GLY A 303 -1.96 -10.95 4.10
N TYR A 304 -3.21 -10.82 3.66
CA TYR A 304 -4.37 -10.71 4.56
C TYR A 304 -4.97 -12.10 4.77
N CYS A 305 -4.75 -12.69 5.95
CA CYS A 305 -5.36 -13.97 6.32
C CYS A 305 -6.84 -13.77 6.70
N ASN A 306 -7.63 -13.36 5.71
CA ASN A 306 -9.06 -13.16 5.82
C ASN A 306 -9.76 -14.41 5.29
N ILE A 307 -10.31 -15.23 6.17
CA ILE A 307 -11.02 -16.46 5.81
C ILE A 307 -12.31 -16.54 6.63
N ARG A 308 -13.22 -17.45 6.27
CA ARG A 308 -14.59 -17.51 6.83
C ARG A 308 -14.73 -17.32 8.35
N TYR A 309 -13.77 -17.79 9.15
CA TYR A 309 -13.80 -17.73 10.62
C TYR A 309 -12.66 -16.91 11.23
N GLN A 310 -11.93 -16.14 10.42
CA GLN A 310 -10.81 -15.33 10.86
C GLN A 310 -10.82 -13.99 10.11
N ASP A 311 -10.96 -12.91 10.87
CA ASP A 311 -10.88 -11.57 10.33
C ASP A 311 -9.41 -11.19 10.09
N GLY A 312 -9.02 -11.10 8.82
CA GLY A 312 -7.66 -10.73 8.43
C GLY A 312 -7.32 -9.25 8.62
N TYR A 313 -8.33 -8.38 8.76
CA TYR A 313 -8.17 -6.93 8.90
C TYR A 313 -8.10 -6.48 10.36
N LEU A 314 -8.75 -7.21 11.28
CA LEU A 314 -8.77 -6.88 12.70
C LEU A 314 -7.37 -6.77 13.33
N PRO A 315 -6.41 -7.70 13.12
CA PRO A 315 -5.06 -7.57 13.67
C PRO A 315 -4.32 -6.33 13.14
N ILE A 316 -4.56 -5.95 11.88
CA ILE A 316 -4.00 -4.75 11.29
C ILE A 316 -4.62 -3.51 11.94
N ALA A 317 -5.94 -3.46 12.07
CA ALA A 317 -6.65 -2.36 12.72
C ALA A 317 -6.22 -2.18 14.19
N GLN A 318 -6.02 -3.28 14.93
CA GLN A 318 -5.49 -3.27 16.29
C GLN A 318 -4.07 -2.71 16.34
N MET A 319 -3.19 -3.13 15.42
CA MET A 319 -1.83 -2.61 15.33
C MET A 319 -1.82 -1.10 15.03
N PHE A 320 -2.68 -0.62 14.13
CA PHE A 320 -2.82 0.80 13.84
C PHE A 320 -3.32 1.58 15.06
N SER A 321 -4.38 1.08 15.71
CA SER A 321 -4.98 1.70 16.89
C SER A 321 -4.00 1.80 18.07
N LYS A 322 -3.21 0.74 18.33
CA LYS A 322 -2.11 0.73 19.32
C LYS A 322 -1.18 1.94 19.14
N HIS A 323 -0.91 2.33 17.89
CA HIS A 323 -0.04 3.45 17.58
C HIS A 323 -0.77 4.80 17.45
N GLY A 324 -2.11 4.81 17.43
CA GLY A 324 -2.90 6.02 17.14
C GLY A 324 -2.83 6.42 15.66
N ILE A 325 -2.67 5.44 14.78
CA ILE A 325 -2.55 5.64 13.33
C ILE A 325 -3.94 5.53 12.71
N VAL A 326 -4.27 6.51 11.87
CA VAL A 326 -5.50 6.48 11.09
C VAL A 326 -5.40 5.40 10.02
N PHE A 327 -6.38 4.51 10.00
CA PHE A 327 -6.49 3.45 9.00
C PHE A 327 -7.05 4.06 7.71
N ASN A 328 -6.29 4.02 6.61
CA ASN A 328 -6.76 4.49 5.32
C ASN A 328 -7.02 3.31 4.38
N PHE A 329 -8.24 3.23 3.84
CA PHE A 329 -8.69 2.11 3.04
C PHE A 329 -9.13 2.55 1.64
N ALA A 330 -8.68 1.82 0.61
CA ALA A 330 -9.05 2.09 -0.78
C ALA A 330 -10.32 1.32 -1.20
N CYS A 331 -10.84 1.63 -2.41
CA CYS A 331 -11.95 0.93 -3.10
C CYS A 331 -13.37 1.29 -2.63
N MET A 332 -13.57 2.45 -2.01
CA MET A 332 -14.90 2.85 -1.52
C MET A 332 -15.86 3.36 -2.60
N GLU A 333 -15.39 3.62 -3.82
CA GLU A 333 -16.20 4.14 -4.93
C GLU A 333 -16.86 3.03 -5.77
N MET A 334 -16.46 1.77 -5.57
CA MET A 334 -16.88 0.65 -6.40
C MET A 334 -18.12 -0.05 -5.83
N LYS A 335 -18.97 -0.59 -6.72
CA LYS A 335 -20.14 -1.41 -6.38
C LYS A 335 -19.99 -2.85 -6.84
N ASP A 336 -20.60 -3.78 -6.11
CA ASP A 336 -20.63 -5.21 -6.48
C ASP A 336 -21.18 -5.43 -7.89
N GLY A 337 -22.21 -4.67 -8.29
CA GLY A 337 -22.85 -4.78 -9.61
C GLY A 337 -22.01 -4.26 -10.78
N GLU A 338 -20.89 -3.58 -10.51
CA GLU A 338 -19.96 -3.09 -11.53
C GLU A 338 -18.85 -4.11 -11.84
N GLN A 339 -18.78 -5.20 -11.07
CA GLN A 339 -17.73 -6.21 -11.18
C GLN A 339 -18.21 -7.42 -11.97
N PRO A 340 -17.35 -8.05 -12.78
CA PRO A 340 -17.72 -9.25 -13.50
C PRO A 340 -18.00 -10.41 -12.54
N GLU A 341 -19.07 -11.16 -12.80
CA GLU A 341 -19.54 -12.25 -11.94
C GLU A 341 -18.44 -13.29 -11.66
N TYR A 342 -17.66 -13.65 -12.68
CA TYR A 342 -16.58 -14.63 -12.56
C TYR A 342 -15.47 -14.21 -11.58
N ALA A 343 -15.30 -12.91 -11.31
CA ALA A 343 -14.30 -12.42 -10.37
C ALA A 343 -14.67 -12.70 -8.90
N ASN A 344 -15.90 -13.14 -8.61
CA ASN A 344 -16.35 -13.45 -7.25
C ASN A 344 -16.13 -12.29 -6.27
N CYS A 345 -16.38 -11.07 -6.74
CA CYS A 345 -16.14 -9.86 -5.96
C CYS A 345 -17.19 -9.66 -4.86
N SER A 346 -16.79 -8.97 -3.78
CA SER A 346 -17.72 -8.45 -2.78
C SER A 346 -17.13 -7.23 -2.08
N LEU A 347 -17.34 -6.06 -2.69
CA LEU A 347 -16.96 -4.75 -2.16
C LEU A 347 -17.82 -4.40 -0.95
N GLY A 348 -19.13 -4.60 -1.03
CA GLY A 348 -20.03 -4.30 0.09
C GLY A 348 -19.72 -5.13 1.35
N GLY A 349 -19.36 -6.40 1.17
CA GLY A 349 -18.90 -7.26 2.26
C GLY A 349 -17.55 -6.82 2.83
N LEU A 350 -16.57 -6.56 1.96
CA LEU A 350 -15.23 -6.12 2.33
C LEU A 350 -15.25 -4.79 3.10
N VAL A 351 -15.94 -3.78 2.57
CA VAL A 351 -16.07 -2.46 3.22
C VAL A 351 -16.73 -2.59 4.59
N ARG A 352 -17.80 -3.39 4.69
CA ARG A 352 -18.47 -3.63 5.98
C ARG A 352 -17.51 -4.28 6.98
N GLN A 353 -16.74 -5.27 6.55
CA GLN A 353 -15.76 -5.94 7.40
C GLN A 353 -14.70 -4.96 7.91
N VAL A 354 -14.10 -4.15 7.03
CA VAL A 354 -13.09 -3.15 7.42
C VAL A 354 -13.67 -2.08 8.36
N LYS A 355 -14.90 -1.60 8.08
CA LYS A 355 -15.63 -0.68 8.99
C LYS A 355 -15.83 -1.32 10.37
N MET A 356 -16.15 -2.63 10.44
CA MET A 356 -16.30 -3.35 11.72
C MET A 356 -14.97 -3.59 12.43
N ALA A 357 -13.92 -3.99 11.72
CA ALA A 357 -12.59 -4.24 12.26
C ALA A 357 -11.99 -2.98 12.89
N THR A 358 -12.05 -1.84 12.17
CA THR A 358 -11.58 -0.54 12.68
C THR A 358 -12.39 -0.06 13.88
N LYS A 359 -13.72 -0.19 13.84
CA LYS A 359 -14.59 0.12 14.99
C LYS A 359 -14.25 -0.74 16.22
N THR A 360 -14.04 -2.04 16.02
CA THR A 360 -13.69 -2.98 17.10
C THR A 360 -12.34 -2.66 17.71
N ALA A 361 -11.37 -2.29 16.87
CA ALA A 361 -10.05 -1.83 17.31
C ALA A 361 -10.07 -0.41 17.92
N GLN A 362 -11.21 0.29 17.91
CA GLN A 362 -11.35 1.69 18.33
C GLN A 362 -10.45 2.66 17.52
N GLY A 363 -10.16 2.32 16.26
CA GLY A 363 -9.36 3.14 15.34
C GLY A 363 -10.20 4.11 14.52
N GLU A 364 -9.55 5.14 13.97
CA GLU A 364 -10.12 6.03 12.95
C GLU A 364 -10.01 5.39 11.56
N LEU A 365 -11.05 5.53 10.74
CA LEU A 365 -11.07 5.09 9.34
C LEU A 365 -11.20 6.31 8.41
N THR A 366 -10.29 6.38 7.45
CA THR A 366 -10.35 7.27 6.27
C THR A 366 -10.40 6.41 5.03
N VAL A 367 -10.88 6.99 3.93
CA VAL A 367 -11.04 6.23 2.69
C VAL A 367 -10.60 7.00 1.45
N GLU A 368 -10.22 6.24 0.43
CA GLU A 368 -9.85 6.71 -0.90
C GLU A 368 -10.56 5.89 -1.98
N ASN A 369 -10.87 6.52 -3.12
CA ASN A 369 -11.24 5.78 -4.32
C ASN A 369 -10.01 5.06 -4.91
N ALA A 370 -10.22 3.86 -5.44
CA ALA A 370 -9.17 3.09 -6.11
C ALA A 370 -9.04 3.42 -7.60
N LEU A 371 -10.15 3.67 -8.28
CA LEU A 371 -10.22 4.06 -9.69
C LEU A 371 -10.68 5.50 -9.84
N GLU A 372 -10.24 6.13 -10.93
CA GLU A 372 -10.73 7.44 -11.32
C GLU A 372 -12.22 7.36 -11.69
N ARG A 373 -13.04 8.09 -10.94
CA ARG A 373 -14.47 8.22 -11.21
C ARG A 373 -14.91 9.66 -11.17
N TYR A 374 -15.69 10.02 -12.19
CA TYR A 374 -16.20 11.37 -12.39
C TYR A 374 -17.73 11.42 -12.44
N ASP A 375 -18.39 10.27 -12.32
CA ASP A 375 -19.83 10.13 -12.39
C ASP A 375 -20.49 10.17 -11.01
N ALA A 376 -21.78 10.54 -10.99
CA ALA A 376 -22.55 10.68 -9.75
C ALA A 376 -22.69 9.37 -8.95
N GLY A 377 -22.61 8.21 -9.61
CA GLY A 377 -22.73 6.92 -8.95
C GLY A 377 -21.54 6.61 -8.04
N GLY A 378 -20.33 6.96 -8.48
CA GLY A 378 -19.11 6.82 -7.69
C GLY A 378 -19.09 7.78 -6.50
N TYR A 379 -19.46 9.04 -6.73
CA TYR A 379 -19.60 10.02 -5.65
C TYR A 379 -20.64 9.59 -4.59
N ALA A 380 -21.80 9.10 -5.03
CA ALA A 380 -22.85 8.63 -4.11
C ALA A 380 -22.37 7.43 -3.27
N GLN A 381 -21.60 6.50 -3.85
CA GLN A 381 -21.09 5.34 -3.12
C GLN A 381 -20.09 5.73 -2.02
N VAL A 382 -19.25 6.73 -2.28
CA VAL A 382 -18.27 7.23 -1.29
C VAL A 382 -18.96 7.90 -0.10
N LEU A 383 -20.16 8.45 -0.30
CA LEU A 383 -20.95 9.10 0.77
C LEU A 383 -21.68 8.09 1.69
N GLU A 384 -21.78 6.82 1.31
CA GLU A 384 -22.45 5.73 2.04
C GLU A 384 -21.52 4.98 3.02
#